data_AF-A0A1I6BN14-F1
#
_entry.id   AF-A0A1I6BN14-F1
#
_cell.length_a   1.000
_cell.length_b   1.000
_cell.length_c   1.000
_cell.angle_alpha   90.00
_cell.angle_beta   90.00
_cell.angle_gamma   90.00
#
_symmetry.space_group_name_H-M   'P 1'
#
loop_
_entity.id
_entity.type
_entity.pdbx_description
1 polymer ?
#
loop_
_entity_poly.entity_id
_entity_poly.type
_entity_poly.pdbx_seq_one_letter_code
_entity_poly.pdbx_strand_id
1 'polypeptide(L)'
;MGKGLNIMDQRHMQWMLGFCNGARIIVIDTLSRVHHLDENSNGDMAQLVSRLEQIAYLTGASVLYLHHVNKNSAREGQTGQQQAARGASALIDNARWCGFVERMTEDKAELLSDRTFDRRPIGNDRRKYFLRFGSSKINYGEDLDDRWYERQAEGVLIPVELVSAKQENAKKGRATNVYTG
;
A
#
# COMPACT_ATOMS: atom_id res chain seq x y z
N MET A 1 18.91 11.69 -3.00
CA MET A 1 18.74 13.15 -2.81
C MET A 1 17.67 13.64 -3.78
N GLY A 2 16.62 14.32 -3.29
CA GLY A 2 15.50 14.78 -4.12
C GLY A 2 15.81 16.12 -4.80
N LYS A 3 15.39 16.30 -6.05
CA LYS A 3 15.64 17.53 -6.85
C LYS A 3 14.81 18.76 -6.41
N GLY A 4 14.11 18.69 -5.27
CA GLY A 4 13.22 19.78 -4.81
C GLY A 4 12.01 20.00 -5.72
N LEU A 5 11.53 18.94 -6.37
CA LEU A 5 10.35 19.01 -7.23
C LEU A 5 9.13 19.45 -6.40
N ASN A 6 8.36 20.39 -6.93
CA ASN A 6 7.11 20.84 -6.34
C ASN A 6 6.06 20.97 -7.44
N ILE A 7 5.13 20.02 -7.55
CA ILE A 7 4.11 20.00 -8.61
C ILE A 7 3.08 21.12 -8.47
N MET A 8 3.06 21.81 -7.33
CA MET A 8 2.24 23.00 -7.14
C MET A 8 2.86 24.24 -7.79
N ASP A 9 4.18 24.23 -8.06
CA ASP A 9 4.84 25.28 -8.84
C ASP A 9 4.61 25.03 -10.35
N GLN A 10 4.14 26.06 -11.05
CA GLN A 10 3.76 25.94 -12.45
C GLN A 10 4.94 25.54 -13.36
N ARG A 11 6.16 25.99 -13.10
CA ARG A 11 7.33 25.67 -13.93
C ARG A 11 7.72 24.21 -13.76
N HIS A 12 7.69 23.72 -12.53
CA HIS A 12 7.92 22.32 -12.22
C HIS A 12 6.83 21.42 -12.83
N MET A 13 5.57 21.85 -12.79
CA MET A 13 4.48 21.14 -13.45
C MET A 13 4.70 21.06 -14.96
N GLN A 14 5.01 22.17 -15.63
CA GLN A 14 5.27 22.16 -17.08
C GLN A 14 6.46 21.27 -17.45
N TRP A 15 7.53 21.31 -16.65
CA TRP A 15 8.66 20.41 -16.83
C TRP A 15 8.24 18.94 -16.70
N MET A 16 7.43 18.58 -15.69
CA MET A 16 6.92 17.23 -15.51
C MET A 16 6.05 16.78 -16.70
N LEU A 17 5.15 17.64 -17.19
CA LEU A 17 4.31 17.33 -18.34
C LEU A 17 5.14 17.02 -19.60
N GLY A 18 6.18 17.82 -19.85
CA GLY A 18 7.10 17.56 -20.96
C GLY A 18 7.92 16.28 -20.77
N PHE A 19 8.45 16.05 -19.57
CA PHE A 19 9.25 14.86 -19.24
C PHE A 19 8.44 13.57 -19.35
N CYS A 20 7.16 13.60 -18.96
CA CYS A 20 6.27 12.45 -18.96
C CYS A 20 5.45 12.32 -20.27
N ASN A 21 5.73 13.12 -21.30
CA ASN A 21 4.97 13.07 -22.54
C ASN A 21 5.06 11.68 -23.19
N GLY A 22 3.90 11.09 -23.50
CA GLY A 22 3.80 9.73 -24.06
C GLY A 22 3.88 8.60 -23.03
N ALA A 23 4.08 8.90 -21.74
CA ALA A 23 4.01 7.88 -20.69
C ALA A 23 2.56 7.41 -20.49
N ARG A 24 2.37 6.10 -20.34
CA ARG A 24 1.07 5.53 -19.96
C ARG A 24 0.82 5.58 -18.45
N ILE A 25 1.90 5.53 -17.66
CA ILE A 25 1.85 5.60 -16.20
C ILE A 25 2.97 6.49 -15.68
N ILE A 26 2.65 7.31 -14.68
CA ILE A 26 3.58 8.17 -13.94
C ILE A 26 3.55 7.71 -12.49
N VAL A 27 4.71 7.30 -11.96
CA VAL A 27 4.84 6.87 -10.57
C VAL A 27 5.57 7.94 -9.76
N ILE A 28 4.94 8.40 -8.68
CA ILE A 28 5.47 9.41 -7.76
C ILE A 28 5.81 8.74 -6.43
N ASP A 29 7.11 8.57 -6.16
CA ASP A 29 7.63 7.96 -4.94
C ASP A 29 8.50 8.96 -4.15
N THR A 30 8.04 9.56 -3.05
CA THR A 30 6.68 9.55 -2.47
C THR A 30 5.99 10.90 -2.66
N LEU A 31 4.67 10.93 -2.50
CA LEU A 31 3.86 12.16 -2.65
C LEU A 31 4.37 13.32 -1.79
N SER A 32 4.74 13.04 -0.54
CA SER A 32 5.27 14.02 0.43
C SER A 32 6.54 14.74 -0.01
N ARG A 33 7.22 14.26 -1.06
CA ARG A 33 8.46 14.84 -1.58
C ARG A 33 8.25 15.70 -2.83
N VAL A 34 7.01 15.85 -3.30
CA VAL A 34 6.69 16.59 -4.52
C VAL A 34 5.75 17.77 -4.30
N HIS A 35 5.48 18.17 -3.06
CA HIS A 35 4.76 19.39 -2.69
C HIS A 35 5.28 19.96 -1.36
N HIS A 36 4.88 21.19 -1.03
CA HIS A 36 5.18 21.83 0.27
C HIS A 36 3.93 22.17 1.08
N LEU A 37 2.78 21.63 0.68
CA LEU A 37 1.50 21.81 1.36
C LEU A 37 1.41 21.03 2.68
N ASP A 38 0.49 21.41 3.57
CA ASP A 38 0.23 20.70 4.84
C ASP A 38 -0.66 19.47 4.62
N GLU A 39 -0.10 18.28 4.83
CA GLU A 39 -0.82 17.00 4.68
C GLU A 39 -2.00 16.83 5.65
N ASN A 40 -2.04 17.60 6.75
CA ASN A 40 -3.15 17.58 7.69
C ASN A 40 -4.28 18.53 7.28
N SER A 41 -4.07 19.39 6.29
CA SER A 41 -5.09 20.30 5.77
C SER A 41 -5.87 19.65 4.63
N ASN A 42 -7.15 19.37 4.86
CA ASN A 42 -8.05 18.84 3.83
C ASN A 42 -8.12 19.74 2.59
N GLY A 43 -8.08 21.07 2.77
CA GLY A 43 -8.11 22.03 1.67
C GLY A 43 -6.84 21.99 0.81
N ASP A 44 -5.68 21.82 1.45
CA ASP A 44 -4.40 21.67 0.77
C ASP A 44 -4.33 20.34 0.01
N MET A 45 -4.75 19.25 0.66
CA MET A 45 -4.76 17.92 0.01
C MET A 45 -5.77 17.84 -1.13
N ALA A 46 -6.92 18.51 -1.03
CA ALA A 46 -7.85 18.62 -2.16
C ALA A 46 -7.23 19.33 -3.37
N GLN A 47 -6.49 20.43 -3.13
CA GLN A 47 -5.76 21.12 -4.20
C GLN A 47 -4.65 20.25 -4.80
N LEU A 48 -3.93 19.50 -3.97
CA LEU A 48 -2.91 18.57 -4.43
C LEU A 48 -3.51 17.47 -5.30
N VAL A 49 -4.62 16.87 -4.89
CA VAL A 49 -5.30 15.83 -5.68
C VAL A 49 -5.78 16.40 -7.00
N SER A 50 -6.42 17.57 -6.99
CA SER A 50 -6.84 18.24 -8.23
C SER A 50 -5.66 18.51 -9.18
N ARG A 51 -4.49 18.87 -8.63
CA ARG A 51 -3.26 19.03 -9.41
C ARG A 51 -2.79 17.72 -10.05
N LEU A 52 -2.83 16.61 -9.31
CA LEU A 52 -2.49 15.27 -9.81
C LEU A 52 -3.46 14.82 -10.90
N GLU A 53 -4.76 15.08 -10.73
CA GLU A 53 -5.79 14.81 -11.75
C GLU A 53 -5.56 15.62 -13.02
N GLN A 54 -5.16 16.89 -12.88
CA GLN A 54 -4.82 17.72 -14.03
C GLN A 54 -3.59 17.17 -14.77
N ILE A 55 -2.57 16.67 -14.07
CA ILE A 55 -1.41 16.02 -14.68
C ILE A 55 -1.86 14.77 -15.46
N ALA A 56 -2.71 13.92 -14.86
CA ALA A 56 -3.25 12.74 -15.52
C ALA A 56 -4.04 13.13 -16.80
N TYR A 57 -4.90 14.14 -16.71
CA TYR A 57 -5.69 14.63 -17.83
C TYR A 57 -4.82 15.18 -18.97
N LEU A 58 -3.85 16.03 -18.65
CA LEU A 58 -3.00 16.68 -19.67
C LEU A 58 -2.01 15.72 -20.33
N THR A 59 -1.55 14.69 -19.62
CA THR A 59 -0.62 13.68 -20.17
C THR A 59 -1.33 12.50 -20.81
N GLY A 60 -2.60 12.26 -20.47
CA GLY A 60 -3.31 11.01 -20.76
C GLY A 60 -2.79 9.80 -19.96
N ALA A 61 -1.85 10.01 -19.03
CA ALA A 61 -1.25 8.96 -18.22
C ALA A 61 -2.08 8.67 -16.96
N SER A 62 -1.97 7.45 -16.45
CA SER A 62 -2.37 7.14 -15.07
C SER A 62 -1.32 7.68 -14.10
N VAL A 63 -1.75 8.36 -13.03
CA VAL A 63 -0.84 8.85 -11.98
C VAL A 63 -0.98 7.97 -10.74
N LEU A 64 0.08 7.24 -10.40
CA LEU A 64 0.21 6.43 -9.19
C LEU A 64 1.18 7.12 -8.23
N TYR A 65 0.80 7.29 -6.98
CA TYR A 65 1.66 7.90 -5.97
C TYR A 65 1.75 7.05 -4.71
N LEU A 66 2.92 7.04 -4.08
CA LEU A 66 3.16 6.36 -2.81
C LEU A 66 3.02 7.35 -1.66
N HIS A 67 2.30 6.95 -0.63
CA HIS A 67 2.09 7.75 0.58
C HIS A 67 2.37 6.90 1.81
N HIS A 68 3.23 7.40 2.70
CA HIS A 68 3.56 6.70 3.93
C HIS A 68 2.46 6.93 4.97
N VAL A 69 1.90 5.85 5.50
CA VAL A 69 0.97 5.90 6.63
C VAL A 69 1.74 5.77 7.96
N ASN A 70 1.33 6.53 8.97
CA ASN A 70 2.01 6.55 10.27
C ASN A 70 1.87 5.24 11.05
N LYS A 71 2.94 4.84 11.76
CA LYS A 71 3.10 3.55 12.46
C LYS A 71 2.02 3.18 13.50
N ASN A 72 1.24 4.14 14.03
CA ASN A 72 0.22 3.84 15.03
C ASN A 72 -0.98 3.06 14.47
N SER A 73 -1.24 3.16 13.17
CA SER A 73 -2.29 2.36 12.52
C SER A 73 -1.84 0.94 12.17
N ALA A 74 -0.53 0.68 12.12
CA ALA A 74 0.03 -0.63 11.79
C ALA A 74 0.25 -1.53 13.02
N ARG A 75 0.06 -1.00 14.24
CA ARG A 75 0.46 -1.69 15.48
C ARG A 75 -0.61 -2.61 16.08
N GLU A 76 -1.87 -2.46 15.69
CA GLU A 76 -2.99 -3.10 16.42
C GLU A 76 -3.65 -4.28 15.72
N GLY A 77 -3.18 -4.77 14.56
CA GLY A 77 -3.76 -5.97 13.91
C GLY A 77 -5.26 -5.88 13.59
N GLN A 78 -5.91 -4.77 13.94
CA GLN A 78 -7.26 -4.37 13.61
C GLN A 78 -7.17 -3.53 12.36
N THR A 79 -7.15 -4.21 11.22
CA THR A 79 -7.44 -3.61 9.91
C THR A 79 -8.91 -3.19 9.86
N GLY A 80 -9.27 -2.16 10.62
CA GLY A 80 -10.25 -1.19 10.16
C GLY A 80 -9.57 -0.34 9.10
N GLN A 81 -9.72 -0.73 7.84
CA GLN A 81 -9.14 -0.10 6.63
C GLN A 81 -9.36 1.43 6.57
N GLN A 82 -10.31 1.98 7.33
CA GLN A 82 -10.57 3.42 7.45
C GLN A 82 -9.82 4.14 8.58
N GLN A 83 -9.31 3.45 9.60
CA GLN A 83 -8.61 4.12 10.71
C GLN A 83 -7.14 4.43 10.39
N ALA A 84 -6.48 3.61 9.57
CA ALA A 84 -5.14 3.89 9.07
C ALA A 84 -5.08 5.11 8.14
N ALA A 85 -6.22 5.46 7.56
CA ALA A 85 -6.42 6.60 6.67
C ALA A 85 -6.63 7.94 7.41
N ARG A 86 -6.69 8.00 8.75
CA ARG A 86 -7.11 9.24 9.44
C ARG A 86 -6.20 10.45 9.27
N GLY A 87 -4.96 10.28 8.81
CA GLY A 87 -4.07 11.39 8.41
C GLY A 87 -4.03 11.66 6.90
N ALA A 88 -4.72 10.85 6.09
CA ALA A 88 -4.67 10.84 4.64
C ALA A 88 -6.05 10.61 4.00
N SER A 89 -7.14 10.84 4.75
CA SER A 89 -8.51 10.53 4.32
C SER A 89 -8.85 11.31 3.07
N ALA A 90 -8.43 12.57 2.98
CA ALA A 90 -8.59 13.37 1.77
C ALA A 90 -7.87 12.77 0.54
N LEU A 91 -6.72 12.11 0.70
CA LEU A 91 -6.01 11.46 -0.40
C LEU A 91 -6.74 10.19 -0.86
N ILE A 92 -7.22 9.38 0.09
CA ILE A 92 -7.93 8.13 -0.20
C ILE A 92 -9.33 8.40 -0.74
N ASP A 93 -10.06 9.36 -0.18
CA ASP A 93 -11.43 9.70 -0.54
C ASP A 93 -11.52 10.22 -1.98
N ASN A 94 -10.52 10.96 -2.44
CA ASN A 94 -10.48 11.47 -3.81
C ASN A 94 -9.81 10.51 -4.81
N ALA A 95 -9.08 9.48 -4.35
CA ALA A 95 -8.52 8.47 -5.24
C ALA A 95 -9.61 7.53 -5.80
N ARG A 96 -9.49 7.17 -7.08
CA ARG A 96 -10.34 6.14 -7.73
C ARG A 96 -9.92 4.71 -7.42
N TRP A 97 -8.65 4.53 -7.06
CA TRP A 97 -8.04 3.26 -6.69
C TRP A 97 -7.03 3.50 -5.57
N CYS A 98 -6.99 2.61 -4.58
CA CYS A 98 -6.01 2.63 -3.51
C CYS A 98 -5.58 1.20 -3.17
N GLY A 99 -4.27 0.96 -3.19
CA GLY A 99 -3.64 -0.28 -2.75
C GLY A 99 -2.78 -0.06 -1.53
N PHE A 100 -2.58 -1.14 -0.75
CA PHE A 100 -1.72 -1.13 0.42
C PHE A 100 -0.66 -2.23 0.33
N VAL A 101 0.44 -2.02 1.05
CA VAL A 101 1.45 -3.05 1.32
C VAL A 101 1.67 -3.10 2.82
N GLU A 102 1.45 -4.27 3.41
CA GLU A 102 1.58 -4.50 4.84
C GLU A 102 2.57 -5.62 5.15
N ARG A 103 3.28 -5.51 6.27
CA ARG A 103 4.17 -6.57 6.75
C ARG A 103 3.37 -7.64 7.48
N MET A 104 3.83 -8.88 7.39
CA MET A 104 3.26 -9.97 8.20
C MET A 104 3.34 -9.66 9.70
N THR A 105 2.20 -9.76 10.38
CA THR A 105 2.10 -9.66 11.84
C THR A 105 2.62 -10.92 12.51
N GLU A 106 2.87 -10.85 13.81
CA GLU A 106 3.26 -12.02 14.62
C GLU A 106 2.18 -13.11 14.55
N ASP A 107 0.91 -12.76 14.80
CA ASP A 107 -0.22 -13.68 14.71
C ASP A 107 -0.31 -14.41 13.35
N LYS A 108 -0.13 -13.68 12.25
CA LYS A 108 -0.16 -14.29 10.91
C LYS A 108 1.03 -15.21 10.68
N ALA A 109 2.19 -14.91 11.25
CA ALA A 109 3.38 -15.76 11.14
C ALA A 109 3.26 -17.08 11.92
N GLU A 110 2.43 -17.12 12.96
CA GLU A 110 2.08 -18.34 13.70
C GLU A 110 1.02 -19.17 12.97
N LEU A 111 0.08 -18.50 12.28
CA LEU A 111 -1.04 -19.14 11.61
C LEU A 111 -0.75 -19.62 10.19
N LEU A 112 0.26 -19.07 9.52
CA LEU A 112 0.58 -19.34 8.12
C LEU A 112 1.93 -20.05 7.95
N SER A 113 2.04 -20.80 6.87
CA SER A 113 3.22 -21.55 6.46
C SER A 113 3.45 -21.39 4.95
N ASP A 114 4.70 -21.18 4.57
CA ASP A 114 5.18 -21.27 3.18
C ASP A 114 5.64 -22.69 2.80
N ARG A 115 5.49 -23.66 3.72
CA ARG A 115 5.95 -25.05 3.57
C ARG A 115 4.75 -25.98 3.42
N THR A 116 4.46 -26.41 2.20
CA THR A 116 3.26 -27.23 1.91
C THR A 116 3.31 -28.62 2.55
N PHE A 117 4.49 -29.20 2.75
CA PHE A 117 4.66 -30.57 3.25
C PHE A 117 4.49 -30.68 4.77
N ASP A 118 5.38 -30.04 5.55
CA ASP A 118 5.36 -30.13 7.01
C ASP A 118 4.48 -29.07 7.69
N ARG A 119 4.06 -28.04 6.94
CA ARG A 119 3.20 -26.94 7.38
C ARG A 119 3.71 -26.26 8.65
N ARG A 120 5.03 -26.21 8.85
CA ARG A 120 5.62 -25.51 9.99
C ARG A 120 5.32 -24.00 9.90
N PRO A 121 4.91 -23.32 10.99
CA PRO A 121 4.69 -21.88 10.98
C PRO A 121 5.90 -21.11 10.44
N ILE A 122 5.65 -19.98 9.76
CA ILE A 122 6.70 -19.06 9.31
C ILE A 122 7.53 -18.57 10.49
N GLY A 123 6.85 -18.21 11.59
CA GLY A 123 7.47 -17.75 12.82
C GLY A 123 8.02 -16.32 12.76
N ASN A 124 8.30 -15.76 13.93
CA ASN A 124 8.71 -14.36 14.09
C ASN A 124 10.00 -13.99 13.35
N ASP A 125 10.98 -14.89 13.28
CA ASP A 125 12.27 -14.62 12.66
C ASP A 125 12.17 -14.38 11.14
N ARG A 126 11.20 -15.06 10.50
CA ARG A 126 11.01 -15.01 9.05
C ARG A 126 9.91 -14.05 8.61
N ARG A 127 8.96 -13.67 9.47
CA ARG A 127 7.81 -12.82 9.10
C ARG A 127 8.19 -11.52 8.39
N LYS A 128 9.36 -10.95 8.69
CA LYS A 128 9.89 -9.72 8.06
C LYS A 128 10.09 -9.83 6.55
N TYR A 129 10.18 -11.05 6.02
CA TYR A 129 10.31 -11.30 4.58
C TYR A 129 8.96 -11.39 3.88
N PHE A 130 7.84 -11.48 4.61
CA PHE A 130 6.52 -11.64 4.00
C PHE A 130 5.72 -10.34 4.06
N LEU A 131 5.17 -9.96 2.91
CA LEU A 131 4.34 -8.78 2.75
C LEU A 131 3.01 -9.16 2.10
N ARG A 132 1.93 -8.54 2.55
CA ARG A 132 0.61 -8.63 1.94
C ARG A 132 0.37 -7.38 1.12
N PHE A 133 -0.04 -7.57 -0.13
CA PHE A 133 -0.53 -6.49 -0.99
C PHE A 133 -2.01 -6.71 -1.25
N GLY A 134 -2.77 -5.63 -1.24
CA GLY A 134 -4.21 -5.65 -1.45
C GLY A 134 -4.74 -4.31 -1.90
N SER A 135 -6.04 -4.26 -2.18
CA SER A 135 -6.77 -3.02 -2.49
C SER A 135 -7.66 -2.61 -1.33
N SER A 136 -7.56 -1.35 -0.91
CA SER A 136 -8.46 -0.73 0.06
C SER A 136 -9.61 0.03 -0.59
N LYS A 137 -9.48 0.38 -1.88
CA LYS A 137 -10.52 1.08 -2.65
C LYS A 137 -10.40 0.77 -4.14
N ILE A 138 -11.51 0.38 -4.76
CA ILE A 138 -11.65 0.23 -6.20
C ILE A 138 -13.02 0.79 -6.60
N ASN A 139 -13.04 1.88 -7.37
CA ASN A 139 -14.32 2.44 -7.86
C ASN A 139 -14.85 1.70 -9.09
N TYR A 140 -13.96 1.10 -9.89
CA TYR A 140 -14.30 0.43 -11.15
C TYR A 140 -13.57 -0.91 -11.20
N GLY A 141 -14.31 -2.01 -11.13
CA GLY A 141 -13.76 -3.37 -11.17
C GLY A 141 -14.27 -4.25 -10.04
N GLU A 142 -13.82 -5.50 -10.06
CA GLU A 142 -14.04 -6.45 -8.97
C GLU A 142 -12.98 -6.24 -7.89
N ASP A 143 -13.35 -6.57 -6.65
CA ASP A 143 -12.40 -6.63 -5.55
C ASP A 143 -11.33 -7.68 -5.85
N LEU A 144 -10.07 -7.31 -5.63
CA LEU A 144 -8.94 -8.22 -5.80
C LEU A 144 -8.61 -8.83 -4.45
N ASP A 145 -8.55 -10.17 -4.40
CA ASP A 145 -8.06 -10.89 -3.23
C ASP A 145 -6.64 -10.45 -2.89
N ASP A 146 -6.36 -10.40 -1.59
CA ASP A 146 -5.05 -10.04 -1.11
C ASP A 146 -4.02 -11.11 -1.47
N ARG A 147 -2.81 -10.67 -1.81
CA ARG A 147 -1.71 -11.55 -2.21
C ARG A 147 -0.52 -11.41 -1.30
N TRP A 148 0.07 -12.55 -0.95
CA TRP A 148 1.33 -12.59 -0.22
C TRP A 148 2.51 -12.59 -1.17
N TYR A 149 3.57 -11.90 -0.74
CA TYR A 149 4.85 -11.82 -1.42
C TYR A 149 5.96 -12.14 -0.43
N GLU A 150 6.95 -12.92 -0.86
CA GLU A 150 8.21 -13.09 -0.16
C GLU A 150 9.24 -12.11 -0.74
N ARG A 151 9.93 -11.40 0.16
CA ARG A 151 11.07 -10.56 -0.15
C ARG A 151 12.31 -11.43 -0.24
N GLN A 152 12.82 -11.58 -1.45
CA GLN A 152 14.04 -12.31 -1.75
C GLN A 152 15.28 -11.41 -1.71
N ALA A 153 16.40 -11.93 -2.20
CA ALA A 153 17.64 -11.18 -2.37
C ALA A 153 17.40 -9.85 -3.11
N GLU A 154 18.19 -8.83 -2.77
CA GLU A 154 18.07 -7.47 -3.31
C GLU A 154 16.69 -6.80 -3.10
N GLY A 155 15.80 -7.39 -2.29
CA GLY A 155 14.50 -6.80 -1.96
C GLY A 155 13.39 -7.07 -2.98
N VAL A 156 13.63 -7.92 -3.97
CA VAL A 156 12.61 -8.31 -4.97
C VAL A 156 11.45 -9.02 -4.29
N LEU A 157 10.22 -8.67 -4.66
CA LEU A 157 8.99 -9.27 -4.12
C LEU A 157 8.48 -10.32 -5.09
N ILE A 158 8.44 -11.58 -4.65
CA ILE A 158 7.94 -12.72 -5.44
C ILE A 158 6.63 -13.22 -4.82
N PRO A 159 5.55 -13.42 -5.62
CA PRO A 159 4.31 -13.99 -5.11
C PRO A 159 4.55 -15.33 -4.42
N VAL A 160 3.92 -15.54 -3.27
CA VAL A 160 4.01 -16.80 -2.52
C VAL A 160 2.62 -17.24 -2.07
N GLU A 161 2.31 -18.51 -2.26
CA GLU A 161 1.12 -19.12 -1.69
C GLU A 161 1.41 -19.59 -0.28
N LEU A 162 0.62 -19.12 0.68
CA LEU A 162 0.72 -19.52 2.07
C LEU A 162 -0.45 -20.43 2.43
N VAL A 163 -0.15 -21.53 3.13
CA VAL A 163 -1.14 -22.47 3.66
C VAL A 163 -1.27 -22.29 5.17
N SER A 164 -2.35 -22.76 5.79
CA SER A 164 -2.45 -22.71 7.26
C SER A 164 -1.34 -23.58 7.88
N ALA A 165 -0.69 -23.09 8.93
CA ALA A 165 0.30 -23.87 9.65
C ALA A 165 -0.35 -25.03 10.42
N LYS A 166 0.39 -26.12 10.61
CA LYS A 166 0.00 -27.22 11.50
C LYS A 166 0.14 -26.73 12.95
N GLN A 167 -0.99 -26.66 13.65
CA GLN A 167 -1.01 -26.34 15.07
C GLN A 167 -0.59 -27.58 15.87
N GLU A 168 0.61 -27.58 16.43
CA GLU A 168 1.00 -28.62 17.39
C GLU A 168 0.31 -28.36 18.73
N ASN A 169 -0.80 -29.08 18.98
CA ASN A 169 -1.51 -29.15 20.27
C ASN A 169 -1.66 -27.83 21.03
N ALA A 170 -2.07 -26.75 20.35
CA ALA A 170 -2.60 -25.57 21.03
C ALA A 170 -4.05 -25.84 21.47
N LYS A 171 -4.31 -25.73 22.77
CA LYS A 171 -5.62 -25.89 23.43
C LYS A 171 -6.74 -25.22 22.61
N LYS A 172 -7.83 -25.96 22.37
CA LYS A 172 -9.09 -25.47 21.80
C LYS A 172 -9.49 -24.13 22.44
N GLY A 173 -9.38 -23.04 21.69
CA GLY A 173 -9.84 -21.73 22.12
C GLY A 173 -9.80 -20.73 20.98
N ARG A 174 -10.94 -20.54 20.32
CA ARG A 174 -11.25 -19.53 19.28
C ARG A 174 -10.53 -19.69 17.93
N ALA A 175 -10.97 -20.69 17.16
CA ALA A 175 -10.97 -20.58 15.70
C ALA A 175 -12.32 -19.99 15.27
N THR A 176 -12.38 -18.68 15.09
CA THR A 176 -13.41 -18.02 14.30
C THR A 176 -12.77 -16.86 13.56
N ASN A 177 -12.87 -16.92 12.23
CA ASN A 177 -12.39 -15.98 11.22
C ASN A 177 -10.90 -16.08 10.83
N VAL A 178 -10.52 -17.24 10.29
CA VAL A 178 -9.51 -17.27 9.21
C VAL A 178 -10.28 -17.06 7.90
N TYR A 179 -10.53 -15.80 7.54
CA TYR A 179 -11.00 -15.49 6.19
C TYR A 179 -9.86 -15.71 5.20
N THR A 180 -10.13 -16.60 4.25
CA THR A 180 -9.80 -16.43 2.82
C THR A 180 -10.41 -15.11 2.34
N GLY A 181 -9.57 -14.24 1.76
CA GLY A 181 -9.88 -12.88 1.34
C GLY A 181 -8.66 -12.00 1.59
#